data_AF-A0A536KFS7-F1
#
_entry.id   AF-A0A536KFS7-F1
#
_cell.length_a   1.000
_cell.length_b   1.000
_cell.length_c   1.000
_cell.angle_alpha   90.00
_cell.angle_beta   90.00
_cell.angle_gamma   90.00
#
_symmetry.space_group_name_H-M   'P 1'
#
loop_
_entity.id
_entity.type
_entity.pdbx_description
1 polymer ?
#
loop_
_entity_poly.entity_id
_entity_poly.type
_entity_poly.pdbx_seq_one_letter_code
_entity_poly.pdbx_strand_id
1 'polypeptide(L)'
;MGALGTQVSQAGAAEYFCDWDPPVLLVTPAGHVEPVYVSVWTSSVLNIGLPVESYTATRAYDSAGHPVTKFDVAVWVPSGLLFNFTTLDVVSTGLLGGGQRLASAYGTSGHTTHLRFTVNQP
;
A
#
# COMPACT_ATOMS: atom_id res chain seq x y z
N MET A 1 -26.49 17.87 25.83
CA MET A 1 -26.40 17.51 24.39
C MET A 1 -24.97 17.73 23.95
N GLY A 2 -24.31 16.70 23.42
CA GLY A 2 -22.91 16.75 22.99
C GLY A 2 -22.32 15.35 23.08
N ALA A 3 -22.44 14.59 21.98
CA ALA A 3 -22.01 13.20 21.91
C ALA A 3 -20.50 13.09 22.11
N LEU A 4 -20.08 12.36 23.15
CA LEU A 4 -18.78 11.71 23.21
C LEU A 4 -18.79 10.62 22.13
N GLY A 5 -18.48 11.02 20.90
CA GLY A 5 -18.13 10.09 19.84
C GLY A 5 -16.87 9.37 20.28
N THR A 6 -17.03 8.14 20.75
CA THR A 6 -15.95 7.19 20.92
C THR A 6 -15.33 6.98 19.54
N GLN A 7 -14.29 7.77 19.23
CA GLN A 7 -13.36 7.46 18.17
C GLN A 7 -12.78 6.10 18.53
N VAL A 8 -13.22 5.06 17.81
CA VAL A 8 -12.55 3.77 17.80
C VAL A 8 -11.11 4.10 17.40
N SER A 9 -10.21 4.06 18.37
CA SER A 9 -8.78 4.19 18.09
C SER A 9 -8.44 3.12 17.06
N GLN A 10 -7.85 3.57 15.97
CA GLN A 10 -7.24 2.84 14.84
C GLN A 10 -6.09 1.93 15.30
N ALA A 11 -6.32 1.18 16.38
CA ALA A 11 -5.38 0.29 17.05
C ALA A 11 -5.58 -1.10 16.46
N GLY A 12 -4.95 -1.36 15.31
CA GLY A 12 -5.01 -2.66 14.66
C GLY A 12 -4.08 -2.81 13.46
N ALA A 13 -3.66 -1.72 12.84
CA ALA A 13 -2.65 -1.73 11.79
C ALA A 13 -1.49 -0.84 12.22
N ALA A 14 -0.55 -1.42 12.96
CA ALA A 14 0.67 -0.76 13.36
C ALA A 14 1.86 -1.53 12.77
N GLU A 15 2.99 -0.86 12.56
CA GLU A 15 4.22 -1.39 11.95
C GLU A 15 4.95 -2.45 12.83
N TYR A 16 4.19 -3.30 13.53
CA TYR A 16 4.68 -4.34 14.43
C TYR A 16 4.32 -5.76 13.96
N PHE A 17 3.36 -5.91 13.04
CA PHE A 17 2.91 -7.19 12.49
C PHE A 17 2.89 -7.10 10.96
N CYS A 18 4.02 -7.43 10.31
CA CYS A 18 4.10 -7.51 8.86
C CYS A 18 3.70 -8.91 8.42
N ASP A 19 2.54 -9.03 7.78
CA ASP A 19 2.01 -10.32 7.33
C ASP A 19 2.43 -10.64 5.89
N TRP A 20 2.92 -9.64 5.16
CA TRP A 20 3.19 -9.73 3.73
C TRP A 20 4.16 -8.62 3.33
N ASP A 21 5.25 -8.98 2.63
CA ASP A 21 6.28 -8.04 2.17
C ASP A 21 7.07 -8.58 0.95
N PRO A 22 6.41 -8.95 -0.16
CA PRO A 22 7.11 -9.41 -1.34
C PRO A 22 7.85 -8.25 -2.03
N PRO A 23 8.98 -8.55 -2.69
CA PRO A 23 9.51 -7.65 -3.69
C PRO A 23 8.58 -7.64 -4.92
N VAL A 24 8.27 -6.44 -5.41
CA VAL A 24 7.47 -6.19 -6.61
C VAL A 24 8.31 -5.41 -7.61
N LEU A 25 8.32 -5.87 -8.86
CA LEU A 25 9.01 -5.20 -9.95
C LEU A 25 7.99 -4.35 -10.74
N LEU A 26 8.03 -3.04 -10.53
CA LEU A 26 7.18 -2.12 -11.27
C LEU A 26 7.88 -1.71 -12.56
N VAL A 27 7.16 -1.74 -13.68
CA VAL A 27 7.72 -1.40 -14.98
C VAL A 27 7.14 -0.07 -15.44
N THR A 28 8.00 0.91 -15.71
CA THR A 28 7.57 2.19 -16.28
C THR A 28 7.14 2.01 -17.73
N PRO A 29 6.36 2.96 -18.29
CA PRO A 29 6.02 2.93 -19.71
C PRO A 29 7.21 3.02 -20.68
N ALA A 30 8.42 3.39 -20.21
CA ALA A 30 9.64 3.32 -21.01
C ALA A 30 10.43 2.00 -20.83
N GLY A 31 9.96 1.09 -19.98
CA GLY A 31 10.61 -0.19 -19.70
C GLY A 31 11.67 -0.12 -18.59
N HIS A 32 11.74 0.97 -17.83
CA HIS A 32 12.57 0.99 -16.62
C HIS A 32 11.93 0.13 -15.53
N VAL A 33 12.75 -0.67 -14.83
CA VAL A 33 12.29 -1.53 -13.73
C VAL A 33 12.58 -0.83 -12.40
N GLU A 34 11.53 -0.50 -11.66
CA GLU A 34 11.60 0.07 -10.32
C GLU A 34 11.26 -1.02 -9.28
N PRO A 35 12.26 -1.56 -8.56
CA PRO A 35 12.02 -2.55 -7.52
C PRO A 35 11.48 -1.89 -6.25
N VAL A 36 10.39 -2.42 -5.73
CA VAL A 36 9.77 -1.96 -4.48
C VAL A 36 9.40 -3.15 -3.60
N TYR A 37 9.08 -2.87 -2.34
CA TYR A 37 8.45 -3.78 -1.41
C TYR A 37 7.05 -3.27 -1.10
N VAL A 38 6.06 -4.16 -1.14
CA VAL A 38 4.67 -3.86 -0.78
C VAL A 38 4.36 -4.55 0.53
N SER A 39 4.44 -3.79 1.62
CA SER A 39 4.24 -4.31 2.97
C SER A 39 2.78 -4.14 3.39
N VAL A 40 2.14 -5.20 3.89
CA VAL A 40 0.82 -5.14 4.55
C VAL A 40 1.00 -5.40 6.04
N TRP A 41 0.55 -4.44 6.85
CA TRP A 41 0.65 -4.47 8.30
C TRP A 41 -0.74 -4.59 8.93
N THR A 42 -0.97 -5.65 9.70
CA THR A 42 -2.21 -5.86 10.45
C THR A 42 -1.97 -6.73 11.68
N SER A 43 -2.61 -6.42 12.79
CA SER A 43 -2.59 -7.22 14.01
C SER A 43 -3.73 -8.25 14.06
N SER A 44 -4.46 -8.44 12.96
CA SER A 44 -5.64 -9.28 12.91
C SER A 44 -5.28 -10.75 12.71
N VAL A 45 -5.51 -11.58 13.71
CA VAL A 45 -5.40 -13.05 13.61
C VAL A 45 -6.42 -13.67 12.64
N LEU A 46 -7.35 -12.87 12.10
CA LEU A 46 -8.36 -13.27 11.12
C LEU A 46 -7.87 -13.12 9.68
N ASN A 47 -6.62 -12.70 9.47
CA ASN A 47 -6.00 -12.70 8.15
C ASN A 47 -5.77 -14.14 7.69
N ILE A 48 -6.71 -14.67 6.90
CA ILE A 48 -6.76 -16.09 6.49
C ILE A 48 -6.28 -16.31 5.04
N GLY A 49 -5.67 -15.31 4.40
CA GLY A 49 -5.23 -15.41 3.02
C GLY A 49 -4.06 -14.47 2.70
N LEU A 50 -3.49 -14.65 1.52
CA LEU A 50 -2.40 -13.79 1.05
C LEU A 50 -2.98 -12.57 0.34
N PRO A 51 -2.45 -11.36 0.61
CA PRO A 51 -2.75 -10.18 -0.20
C PRO A 51 -2.49 -10.42 -1.68
N VAL A 52 -3.31 -9.80 -2.52
CA VAL A 52 -3.16 -9.80 -3.98
C VAL A 52 -2.89 -8.38 -4.43
N GLU A 53 -1.93 -8.24 -5.34
CA GLU A 53 -1.43 -6.95 -5.77
C GLU A 53 -1.52 -6.81 -7.29
N SER A 54 -1.81 -5.60 -7.74
CA SER A 54 -1.71 -5.20 -9.13
C SER A 54 -1.24 -3.75 -9.19
N TYR A 55 -0.77 -3.30 -10.34
CA TYR A 55 -0.39 -1.90 -10.50
C TYR A 55 -0.73 -1.37 -11.88
N THR A 56 -0.85 -0.05 -11.96
CA THR A 56 -0.82 0.68 -13.22
C THR A 56 0.33 1.66 -13.22
N ALA A 57 0.93 1.87 -14.39
CA ALA A 57 2.01 2.82 -14.61
C ALA A 57 1.59 3.77 -15.73
N THR A 58 1.63 5.07 -15.47
CA THR A 58 1.22 6.09 -16.44
C THR A 58 2.29 7.16 -16.58
N ARG A 59 2.58 7.57 -17.83
CA ARG A 59 3.44 8.72 -18.08
C ARG A 59 2.72 9.98 -17.61
N ALA A 60 3.45 10.86 -16.94
CA ALA A 60 2.98 12.19 -16.56
C ALA A 60 4.14 13.19 -16.65
N TYR A 61 3.85 14.43 -16.27
CA TYR A 61 4.85 15.48 -16.13
C TYR A 61 4.73 16.08 -14.73
N ASP A 62 5.87 16.43 -14.13
CA ASP A 62 5.90 17.20 -12.89
C ASP A 62 5.51 18.67 -13.14
N SER A 63 5.48 19.49 -12.08
CA SER A 63 5.14 20.90 -12.19
C SER A 63 6.16 21.74 -12.97
N ALA A 64 7.39 21.24 -13.15
CA ALA A 64 8.44 21.87 -13.94
C ALA A 64 8.46 21.37 -15.40
N GLY A 65 7.57 20.44 -15.77
CA GLY A 65 7.47 19.89 -17.12
C GLY A 65 8.44 18.74 -17.38
N HIS A 66 9.11 18.20 -16.38
CA HIS A 66 9.95 17.00 -16.55
C HIS A 66 9.08 15.74 -16.63
N PRO A 67 9.41 14.78 -17.50
CA PRO A 67 8.65 13.55 -17.61
C PRO A 67 8.86 12.68 -16.37
N VAL A 68 7.77 12.13 -15.85
CA VAL A 68 7.74 11.26 -14.66
C VAL A 68 6.80 10.07 -14.90
N THR A 69 6.92 9.03 -14.09
CA THR A 69 5.94 7.92 -14.06
C THR A 69 5.13 7.98 -12.78
N LYS A 70 3.80 7.95 -12.93
CA LYS A 70 2.86 7.78 -11.82
C LYS A 70 2.48 6.32 -11.71
N PHE A 71 2.70 5.75 -10.53
CA PHE A 71 2.25 4.42 -10.17
C PHE A 71 1.01 4.51 -9.30
N ASP A 72 0.06 3.60 -9.54
CA ASP A 72 -1.04 3.27 -8.63
C ASP A 72 -0.96 1.78 -8.36
N VAL A 73 -0.50 1.41 -7.16
CA VAL A 73 -0.44 0.03 -6.67
C VAL A 73 -1.73 -0.25 -5.92
N ALA A 74 -2.48 -1.23 -6.40
CA ALA A 74 -3.72 -1.70 -5.82
C ALA A 74 -3.46 -2.98 -5.02
N VAL A 75 -3.69 -2.91 -3.71
CA VAL A 75 -3.53 -4.02 -2.77
C VAL A 75 -4.91 -4.46 -2.31
N TRP A 76 -5.23 -5.75 -2.47
CA TRP A 76 -6.45 -6.34 -1.91
C TRP A 76 -6.06 -7.38 -0.88
N VAL A 77 -6.49 -7.16 0.37
CA VAL A 77 -6.26 -8.09 1.48
C VAL A 77 -7.56 -8.85 1.72
N PRO A 78 -7.57 -10.20 1.65
CA PRO A 78 -8.76 -11.00 1.95
C PRO A 78 -9.32 -10.69 3.34
N SER A 79 -10.64 -10.60 3.47
CA SER A 79 -11.29 -10.52 4.79
C SER A 79 -11.32 -11.89 5.46
N GLY A 80 -11.44 -11.89 6.80
CA GLY A 80 -11.81 -13.09 7.54
C GLY A 80 -13.24 -13.55 7.20
N LEU A 81 -13.60 -14.77 7.59
CA LEU A 81 -14.87 -15.42 7.23
C LEU A 81 -16.13 -14.59 7.62
N LEU A 82 -16.03 -13.72 8.63
CA LEU A 82 -17.18 -12.98 9.19
C LEU A 82 -16.90 -11.51 9.51
N PHE A 83 -15.66 -11.01 9.40
CA PHE A 83 -15.31 -9.66 9.83
C PHE A 83 -14.21 -9.04 8.98
N ASN A 84 -14.34 -7.73 8.75
CA ASN A 84 -13.29 -6.91 8.17
C ASN A 84 -12.38 -6.36 9.27
N PHE A 85 -11.12 -6.13 8.93
CA PHE A 85 -10.12 -5.53 9.81
C PHE A 85 -9.33 -4.45 9.06
N THR A 86 -8.70 -3.55 9.82
CA THR A 86 -7.86 -2.48 9.26
C THR A 86 -6.50 -3.03 8.85
N THR A 87 -6.00 -2.52 7.73
CA THR A 87 -4.62 -2.74 7.27
C THR A 87 -3.91 -1.40 7.14
N LEU A 88 -2.59 -1.42 7.22
CA LEU A 88 -1.72 -0.33 6.80
C LEU A 88 -0.86 -0.91 5.70
N ASP A 89 -1.01 -0.36 4.50
CA ASP A 89 -0.29 -0.85 3.32
C ASP A 89 0.78 0.19 2.98
N VAL A 90 2.00 -0.26 2.69
CA VAL A 90 3.17 0.60 2.48
C VAL A 90 3.92 0.14 1.24
N VAL A 91 4.23 1.07 0.33
CA VAL A 91 5.21 0.85 -0.74
C VAL A 91 6.52 1.52 -0.34
N SER A 92 7.62 0.78 -0.39
CA SER A 92 8.94 1.29 -0.04
C SER A 92 10.06 0.68 -0.88
N THR A 93 11.24 1.29 -0.86
CA THR A 93 12.42 0.77 -1.59
C THR A 93 13.21 -0.29 -0.82
N GLY A 94 12.82 -0.60 0.41
CA GLY A 94 13.48 -1.59 1.26
C GLY A 94 12.50 -2.49 1.99
N LEU A 95 13.00 -3.64 2.45
CA LEU A 95 12.23 -4.64 3.18
C LEU A 95 11.57 -4.05 4.44
N LEU A 96 10.36 -4.52 4.76
CA LEU A 96 9.55 -4.17 5.92
C LEU A 96 9.33 -2.66 6.06
N GLY A 97 8.99 -1.97 4.97
CA GLY A 97 8.79 -0.51 4.99
C GLY A 97 10.07 0.29 5.20
N GLY A 98 11.24 -0.35 5.12
CA GLY A 98 12.56 0.27 5.23
C GLY A 98 12.96 1.06 3.98
N GLY A 99 14.13 1.70 4.02
CA GLY A 99 14.57 2.57 2.94
C GLY A 99 13.67 3.80 2.78
N GLN A 100 13.38 4.18 1.53
CA GLN A 100 12.49 5.31 1.25
C GLN A 100 11.05 4.80 1.14
N ARG A 101 10.16 5.37 1.97
CA ARG A 101 8.72 5.19 1.81
C ARG A 101 8.21 5.99 0.62
N LEU A 102 7.61 5.30 -0.34
CA LEU A 102 7.07 5.89 -1.58
C LEU A 102 5.59 6.25 -1.43
N ALA A 103 4.82 5.37 -0.79
CA ALA A 103 3.42 5.59 -0.46
C ALA A 103 3.02 4.79 0.78
N SER A 104 1.97 5.24 1.47
CA SER A 104 1.31 4.47 2.53
C SER A 104 -0.16 4.87 2.63
N ALA A 105 -1.02 3.91 2.93
CA ALA A 105 -2.44 4.16 3.15
C ALA A 105 -3.02 3.17 4.16
N TYR A 106 -4.02 3.62 4.91
CA TYR A 106 -4.85 2.72 5.70
C TYR A 106 -5.92 2.11 4.81
N GLY A 107 -6.08 0.79 4.91
CA GLY A 107 -7.03 -0.02 4.18
C GLY A 107 -8.03 -0.72 5.09
N THR A 108 -8.98 -1.43 4.47
CA THR A 108 -9.90 -2.34 5.14
C THR A 108 -9.92 -3.64 4.36
N SER A 109 -9.69 -4.77 5.03
CA SER A 109 -9.74 -6.09 4.41
C SER A 109 -11.06 -6.30 3.66
N GLY A 110 -11.03 -7.03 2.55
CA GLY A 110 -12.15 -7.19 1.64
C GLY A 110 -12.29 -6.04 0.64
N HIS A 111 -11.56 -4.93 0.82
CA HIS A 111 -11.52 -3.80 -0.10
C HIS A 111 -10.12 -3.56 -0.65
N THR A 112 -10.06 -2.97 -1.83
CA THR A 112 -8.79 -2.58 -2.46
C THR A 112 -8.30 -1.24 -1.92
N THR A 113 -7.07 -1.23 -1.43
CA THR A 113 -6.33 -0.02 -1.07
C THR A 113 -5.47 0.42 -2.25
N HIS A 114 -5.45 1.73 -2.52
CA HIS A 114 -4.64 2.32 -3.58
C HIS A 114 -3.46 3.12 -3.01
N LEU A 115 -2.25 2.78 -3.42
CA LEU A 115 -1.00 3.39 -3.03
C LEU A 115 -0.42 4.12 -4.25
N ARG A 116 -0.48 5.45 -4.22
CA ARG A 116 -0.09 6.29 -5.36
C ARG A 116 1.18 7.04 -5.08
N PHE A 117 2.13 6.94 -6.00
CA PHE A 117 3.40 7.66 -5.93
C PHE A 117 3.93 7.98 -7.32
N THR A 118 4.97 8.80 -7.37
CA THR A 118 5.62 9.24 -8.61
C THR A 118 7.11 8.96 -8.52
N VAL A 119 7.70 8.50 -9.62
CA VAL A 119 9.15 8.34 -9.75
C VAL A 119 9.65 9.18 -10.92
N ASN A 120 10.89 9.68 -10.79
CA ASN A 120 11.56 10.51 -11.79
C ASN A 120 12.17 9.68 -12.93
N GLN A 121 11.48 8.61 -13.32
CA GLN A 121 11.85 7.72 -14.42
C GLN A 121 10.67 7.64 -15.37
N PRO A 122 10.83 8.05 -16.64
CA PRO A 122 9.76 8.05 -17.63
C PRO A 122 9.42 6.66 -18.17
#